data_AF-A0A950EWJ1-F1
#
_entry.id   AF-A0A950EWJ1-F1
#
_cell.length_a   1.000
_cell.length_b   1.000
_cell.length_c   1.000
_cell.angle_alpha   90.00
_cell.angle_beta   90.00
_cell.angle_gamma   90.00
#
_symmetry.space_group_name_H-M   'P 1'
#
loop_
_entity.id
_entity.type
_entity.pdbx_description
1 polymer ?
#
loop_
_entity_poly.entity_id
_entity_poly.type
_entity_poly.pdbx_seq_one_letter_code
_entity_poly.pdbx_strand_id
1 'polypeptide(L)'
;MPILDQGYQHWNGQLRGHAWRWLTISRQGARAQLKNRWVWVTIIGACLPAFILSGFLVLWGLFEQKSSLLTPLLFLFQGLPEELRAGPRGYRTTFWTLAFNQFLDIQLFFAMALVLLVGPDLISQDLRFNAMSLYFARPVRRLDYFAGKLGVIAAYLGAIMVVPVLLAFGIGFAFSLDPLVFRDTWRVLVASLAYGAVVVLSAGT
;
A
#
# COMPACT_ATOMS: atom_id res chain seq x y z
N MET A 1 -20.78 25.65 9.73
CA MET A 1 -20.10 26.85 10.25
C MET A 1 -20.55 28.03 9.41
N PRO A 2 -21.03 29.13 10.02
CA PRO A 2 -21.32 30.34 9.28
C PRO A 2 -19.99 30.91 8.77
N ILE A 3 -19.89 31.12 7.46
CA ILE A 3 -18.71 31.72 6.83
C ILE A 3 -18.82 33.23 7.10
N LEU A 4 -18.20 33.68 8.19
CA LEU A 4 -18.31 35.05 8.71
C LEU A 4 -17.51 36.08 7.89
N ASP A 5 -16.55 35.65 7.05
CA ASP A 5 -15.78 36.53 6.18
C ASP A 5 -16.03 36.20 4.70
N GLN A 6 -16.84 37.04 4.04
CA GLN A 6 -17.06 37.01 2.59
C GLN A 6 -16.11 37.94 1.82
N GLY A 7 -15.14 38.57 2.49
CA GLY A 7 -14.18 39.49 1.88
C GLY A 7 -13.13 38.76 1.03
N TYR A 8 -12.70 39.40 -0.07
CA TYR A 8 -11.61 38.90 -0.90
C TYR A 8 -10.28 39.01 -0.14
N GLN A 9 -9.75 37.89 0.35
CA GLN A 9 -8.43 37.87 0.96
C GLN A 9 -7.34 37.81 -0.11
N HIS A 10 -6.41 38.76 -0.07
CA HIS A 10 -5.21 38.69 -0.91
C HIS A 10 -4.37 37.47 -0.51
N TRP A 11 -3.89 36.74 -1.52
CA TRP A 11 -3.02 35.60 -1.30
C TRP A 11 -1.66 36.06 -0.81
N ASN A 12 -1.35 35.82 0.48
CA ASN A 12 -0.09 36.20 1.11
C ASN A 12 1.00 35.11 1.08
N GLY A 13 0.79 34.02 0.33
CA GLY A 13 1.73 32.91 0.25
C GLY A 13 2.83 33.11 -0.80
N GLN A 14 3.98 32.45 -0.62
CA GLN A 14 5.06 32.46 -1.61
C GLN A 14 4.66 31.71 -2.90
N LEU A 15 4.97 32.30 -4.05
CA LEU A 15 4.78 31.67 -5.36
C LEU A 15 5.72 30.47 -5.50
N ARG A 16 5.17 29.28 -5.78
CA ARG A 16 5.96 28.08 -6.12
C ARG A 16 6.07 27.90 -7.62
N GLY A 17 7.17 27.28 -8.05
CA GLY A 17 7.44 26.99 -9.46
C GLY A 17 6.37 26.11 -10.12
N HIS A 18 6.26 26.23 -11.44
CA HIS A 18 5.23 25.59 -12.27
C HIS A 18 5.22 24.06 -12.14
N ALA A 19 6.39 23.43 -11.98
CA ALA A 19 6.54 21.97 -11.89
C ALA A 19 5.88 21.34 -10.65
N TRP A 20 5.56 22.13 -9.61
CA TRP A 20 5.02 21.61 -8.34
C TRP A 20 3.50 21.69 -8.24
N ARG A 21 2.83 22.19 -9.29
CA ARG A 21 1.37 22.41 -9.29
C ARG A 21 0.60 21.10 -9.18
N TRP A 22 0.96 20.08 -9.95
CA TRP A 22 0.33 18.77 -9.88
C TRP A 22 0.42 18.17 -8.47
N LEU A 23 1.58 18.30 -7.80
CA LEU A 23 1.80 17.78 -6.45
C LEU A 23 0.92 18.49 -5.42
N THR A 24 0.67 19.80 -5.58
CA THR A 24 -0.27 20.51 -4.70
C THR A 24 -1.70 20.01 -4.86
N ILE A 25 -2.12 19.70 -6.09
CA ILE A 25 -3.45 19.11 -6.37
C ILE A 25 -3.53 17.71 -5.76
N SER A 26 -2.53 16.86 -5.97
CA SER A 26 -2.49 15.51 -5.40
C SER A 26 -2.52 15.54 -3.87
N ARG A 27 -1.74 16.42 -3.25
CA ARG A 27 -1.68 16.54 -1.78
C ARG A 27 -3.00 16.98 -1.17
N GLN A 28 -3.68 17.97 -1.77
CA GLN A 28 -4.97 18.43 -1.28
C GLN A 28 -6.09 17.43 -1.57
N GLY A 29 -6.05 16.78 -2.74
CA GLY A 29 -6.97 15.69 -3.09
C GLY A 29 -6.86 14.51 -2.14
N ALA A 30 -5.64 14.06 -1.83
CA ALA A 30 -5.39 13.00 -0.85
C ALA A 30 -5.87 13.42 0.56
N ARG A 31 -5.62 14.65 0.99
CA ARG A 31 -6.12 15.12 2.29
C ARG A 31 -7.64 15.18 2.36
N ALA A 32 -8.32 15.53 1.26
CA ALA A 32 -9.78 15.55 1.21
C ALA A 32 -10.35 14.13 1.33
N GLN A 33 -9.75 13.17 0.62
CA GLN A 33 -10.19 11.77 0.60
C GLN A 33 -9.95 11.06 1.94
N LEU A 34 -8.90 11.43 2.69
CA LEU A 34 -8.68 10.93 4.05
C LEU A 34 -9.78 11.31 5.06
N LYS A 35 -10.68 12.24 4.75
CA LYS A 35 -11.83 12.52 5.63
C LYS A 35 -12.92 11.46 5.53
N ASN A 36 -12.93 10.67 4.44
CA ASN A 36 -13.90 9.61 4.27
C ASN A 36 -13.51 8.41 5.15
N ARG A 37 -14.39 8.03 6.07
CA ARG A 37 -14.19 6.90 6.98
C ARG A 37 -13.92 5.59 6.23
N TRP A 38 -14.55 5.39 5.08
CA TRP A 38 -14.39 4.17 4.30
C TRP A 38 -12.99 4.04 3.70
N VAL A 39 -12.38 5.15 3.26
CA VAL A 39 -10.99 5.17 2.76
C VAL A 39 -10.05 4.74 3.88
N TRP A 40 -10.24 5.29 5.08
CA TRP A 40 -9.47 4.90 6.25
C TRP A 40 -9.65 3.44 6.65
N VAL A 41 -10.89 2.94 6.63
CA VAL A 41 -11.20 1.53 6.91
C VAL A 41 -10.51 0.61 5.89
N THR A 42 -10.51 0.94 4.60
CA THR A 42 -9.82 0.15 3.58
C THR A 42 -8.31 0.15 3.77
N ILE A 43 -7.71 1.29 4.12
CA ILE A 43 -6.26 1.39 4.40
C ILE A 43 -5.87 0.56 5.63
N ILE A 44 -6.62 0.68 6.73
CA ILE A 44 -6.36 -0.12 7.94
C ILE A 44 -6.62 -1.61 7.67
N GLY A 45 -7.70 -1.92 6.94
CA GLY A 45 -8.04 -3.27 6.53
C GLY A 45 -6.95 -3.93 5.70
N ALA A 46 -6.31 -3.17 4.80
CA ALA A 46 -5.19 -3.66 3.99
C ALA A 46 -3.93 -4.00 4.82
N CYS A 47 -3.81 -3.52 6.05
CA CYS A 47 -2.72 -3.93 6.95
C CYS A 47 -3.00 -5.29 7.62
N LEU A 48 -4.26 -5.72 7.72
CA LEU A 48 -4.64 -6.98 8.37
C LEU A 48 -4.00 -8.20 7.67
N PRO A 49 -4.06 -8.36 6.33
CA PRO A 49 -3.34 -9.42 5.63
C PRO A 49 -1.83 -9.42 5.89
N ALA A 50 -1.21 -8.25 6.06
CA ALA A 50 0.22 -8.15 6.37
C ALA A 50 0.53 -8.68 7.78
N PHE A 51 -0.32 -8.44 8.77
CA PHE A 51 -0.17 -9.02 10.10
C PHE A 51 -0.37 -10.54 10.10
N ILE A 52 -1.36 -11.05 9.34
CA ILE A 52 -1.56 -12.49 9.17
C ILE A 52 -0.32 -13.13 8.52
N LEU A 53 0.15 -12.55 7.40
CA LEU A 53 1.35 -13.01 6.72
C LEU A 53 2.56 -12.98 7.66
N SER A 54 2.75 -11.90 8.42
CA SER A 54 3.82 -11.79 9.41
C SER A 54 3.78 -12.93 10.42
N GLY A 55 2.61 -13.19 11.03
CA GLY A 55 2.42 -14.28 11.98
C GLY A 55 2.75 -15.65 11.39
N PHE A 56 2.35 -15.87 10.13
CA PHE A 56 2.71 -17.08 9.39
C PHE A 56 4.22 -17.20 9.16
N LEU A 57 4.89 -16.12 8.76
CA LEU A 57 6.35 -16.10 8.55
C LEU A 57 7.12 -16.31 9.86
N VAL A 58 6.65 -15.74 10.97
CA VAL A 58 7.22 -15.99 12.30
C VAL A 58 7.10 -17.46 12.67
N LEU A 59 5.92 -18.04 12.49
CA LEU A 59 5.66 -19.45 12.77
C LEU A 59 6.54 -20.37 11.91
N TRP A 60 6.73 -20.04 10.64
CA TRP A 60 7.68 -20.73 9.75
C TRP A 60 9.14 -20.57 10.22
N GLY A 61 9.57 -19.36 10.59
CA GLY A 61 10.92 -19.11 11.08
C GLY A 61 11.22 -19.89 12.38
N LEU A 62 10.27 -19.93 13.31
CA LEU A 62 10.41 -20.75 14.53
C LEU A 62 10.53 -22.24 14.20
N PHE A 63 9.84 -22.71 13.16
CA PHE A 63 9.84 -24.10 12.72
C PHE A 63 11.18 -24.49 12.15
N GLU A 64 11.75 -23.60 11.33
CA GLU A 64 13.09 -23.74 10.78
C GLU A 64 14.17 -23.83 11.86
N GLN A 65 13.99 -23.15 12.99
CA GLN A 65 14.91 -23.18 14.13
C GLN A 65 14.70 -24.36 15.08
N LYS A 66 13.66 -25.18 14.87
CA LYS A 66 13.26 -26.24 15.82
C LYS A 66 13.11 -25.72 17.26
N SER A 67 12.59 -24.49 17.39
CA SER A 67 12.47 -23.82 18.68
C SER A 67 11.52 -24.56 19.63
N SER A 68 11.84 -24.58 20.92
CA SER A 68 10.99 -25.17 21.97
C SER A 68 9.63 -24.47 22.08
N LEU A 69 9.54 -23.21 21.63
CA LEU A 69 8.29 -22.43 21.61
C LEU A 69 7.22 -23.03 20.69
N LEU A 70 7.61 -23.86 19.72
CA LEU A 70 6.66 -24.53 18.83
C LEU A 70 6.10 -25.84 19.37
N THR A 71 6.60 -26.35 20.50
CA THR A 71 6.10 -27.60 21.10
C THR A 71 4.56 -27.69 21.20
N PRO A 72 3.82 -26.66 21.66
CA PRO A 72 2.35 -26.71 21.68
C PRO A 72 1.70 -26.65 20.28
N LEU A 73 2.43 -26.19 19.26
CA LEU A 73 1.94 -25.98 17.90
C LEU A 73 2.44 -27.05 16.91
N LEU A 74 3.25 -28.03 17.34
CA LEU A 74 3.77 -29.08 16.46
C LEU A 74 2.67 -29.91 15.78
N PHE A 75 1.49 -30.00 16.39
CA PHE A 75 0.33 -30.68 15.79
C PHE A 75 -0.03 -30.09 14.41
N LEU A 76 0.17 -28.78 14.22
CA LEU A 76 -0.15 -28.07 12.98
C LEU A 76 0.75 -28.51 11.81
N PHE A 77 1.91 -29.10 12.12
CA PHE A 77 2.92 -29.53 11.16
C PHE A 77 2.98 -31.05 10.97
N GLN A 78 2.13 -31.82 11.65
CA GLN A 78 2.07 -33.29 11.55
C GLN A 78 1.63 -33.81 10.18
N GLY A 79 1.08 -32.95 9.31
CA GLY A 79 0.73 -33.29 7.92
C GLY A 79 1.84 -33.01 6.90
N LEU A 80 2.96 -32.38 7.30
CA LEU A 80 4.02 -32.03 6.34
C LEU A 80 4.82 -33.27 5.89
N PRO A 81 5.24 -33.36 4.61
CA PRO A 81 6.16 -34.39 4.13
C PRO A 81 7.44 -34.48 4.97
N GLU A 82 8.01 -35.67 5.16
CA GLU A 82 9.22 -35.85 5.96
C GLU A 82 10.43 -35.10 5.41
N GLU A 83 10.52 -34.94 4.09
CA GLU A 83 11.55 -34.14 3.41
C GLU A 83 11.57 -32.68 3.90
N LEU A 84 10.39 -32.10 4.08
CA LEU A 84 10.22 -30.73 4.58
C LEU A 84 10.57 -30.59 6.06
N ARG A 85 10.35 -31.64 6.86
CA ARG A 85 10.73 -31.65 8.29
C ARG A 85 12.22 -31.88 8.50
N ALA A 86 12.84 -32.69 7.63
CA ALA A 86 14.25 -33.02 7.70
C ALA A 86 15.13 -31.81 7.34
N GLY A 87 14.72 -31.01 6.34
CA GLY A 87 15.50 -29.87 5.83
C GLY A 87 14.67 -28.61 5.50
N PRO A 88 14.04 -27.96 6.50
CA PRO A 88 13.15 -26.81 6.26
C PRO A 88 13.83 -25.61 5.59
N ARG A 89 15.15 -25.46 5.79
CA ARG A 89 15.95 -24.35 5.24
C ARG A 89 15.97 -24.32 3.71
N GLY A 90 15.95 -25.48 3.07
CA GLY A 90 16.01 -25.60 1.60
C GLY A 90 14.78 -25.03 0.90
N TYR A 91 13.65 -24.95 1.59
CA TYR A 91 12.37 -24.50 1.02
C TYR A 91 12.03 -23.04 1.37
N ARG A 92 12.92 -22.33 2.06
CA ARG A 92 12.70 -20.96 2.54
C ARG A 92 12.20 -20.03 1.43
N THR A 93 12.93 -19.93 0.32
CA THR A 93 12.57 -19.04 -0.79
C THR A 93 11.22 -19.42 -1.40
N THR A 94 10.92 -20.71 -1.53
CA THR A 94 9.64 -21.20 -2.07
C THR A 94 8.48 -20.81 -1.15
N PHE A 95 8.60 -21.04 0.15
CA PHE A 95 7.56 -20.66 1.13
C PHE A 95 7.32 -19.15 1.15
N TRP A 96 8.39 -18.36 1.18
CA TRP A 96 8.26 -16.89 1.14
C TRP A 96 7.60 -16.43 -0.16
N THR A 97 7.96 -16.99 -1.30
CA THR A 97 7.36 -16.62 -2.60
C THR A 97 5.87 -16.96 -2.63
N LEU A 98 5.47 -18.16 -2.20
CA LEU A 98 4.07 -18.56 -2.16
C LEU A 98 3.25 -17.69 -1.19
N ALA A 99 3.80 -17.42 -0.01
CA ALA A 99 3.13 -16.62 1.01
C ALA A 99 2.95 -15.15 0.55
N PHE A 100 3.98 -14.55 -0.06
CA PHE A 100 3.88 -13.20 -0.60
C PHE A 100 2.97 -13.13 -1.83
N ASN A 101 2.95 -14.14 -2.72
CA ASN A 101 2.01 -14.17 -3.83
C ASN A 101 0.55 -14.16 -3.35
N GLN A 102 0.21 -15.06 -2.42
CA GLN A 102 -1.14 -15.12 -1.85
C GLN A 102 -1.51 -13.80 -1.14
N PHE A 103 -0.55 -13.18 -0.46
CA PHE A 103 -0.74 -11.89 0.17
C PHE A 103 -0.98 -10.77 -0.86
N LEU A 104 -0.21 -10.71 -1.95
CA LEU A 104 -0.37 -9.72 -3.01
C LEU A 104 -1.72 -9.87 -3.74
N ASP A 105 -2.21 -11.09 -3.93
CA ASP A 105 -3.54 -11.34 -4.49
C ASP A 105 -4.67 -10.80 -3.59
N ILE A 106 -4.54 -10.97 -2.27
CA ILE A 106 -5.45 -10.35 -1.29
C ILE A 106 -5.31 -8.82 -1.35
N GLN A 107 -4.09 -8.32 -1.51
CA GLN A 107 -3.83 -6.88 -1.56
C GLN A 107 -4.40 -6.22 -2.82
N LEU A 108 -4.44 -6.93 -3.94
CA LEU A 108 -5.15 -6.48 -5.16
C LEU A 108 -6.63 -6.23 -4.90
N PHE A 109 -7.30 -7.07 -4.10
CA PHE A 109 -8.70 -6.85 -3.75
C PHE A 109 -8.88 -5.52 -2.98
N PHE A 110 -7.99 -5.23 -2.02
CA PHE A 110 -8.01 -3.94 -1.31
C PHE A 110 -7.66 -2.76 -2.22
N ALA A 111 -6.71 -2.92 -3.14
CA ALA A 111 -6.36 -1.93 -4.14
C ALA A 111 -7.56 -1.58 -5.04
N MET A 112 -8.26 -2.61 -5.55
CA MET A 112 -9.48 -2.46 -6.33
C MET A 112 -10.57 -1.76 -5.53
N ALA A 113 -10.83 -2.18 -4.29
CA ALA A 113 -11.82 -1.55 -3.42
C ALA A 113 -11.52 -0.08 -3.17
N LEU A 114 -10.26 0.29 -2.97
CA LEU A 114 -9.85 1.67 -2.77
C LEU A 114 -10.04 2.51 -4.04
N VAL A 115 -9.67 1.99 -5.21
CA VAL A 115 -9.88 2.69 -6.49
C VAL A 115 -11.37 2.92 -6.75
N LEU A 116 -12.21 1.91 -6.48
CA LEU A 116 -13.65 2.03 -6.62
C LEU A 116 -14.24 3.11 -5.69
N LEU A 117 -13.70 3.24 -4.48
CA LEU A 117 -14.18 4.21 -3.49
C LEU A 117 -13.71 5.64 -3.79
N VAL A 118 -12.45 5.81 -4.19
CA VAL A 118 -11.81 7.13 -4.36
C VAL A 118 -11.92 7.67 -5.78
N GLY A 119 -11.84 6.78 -6.78
CA GLY A 119 -11.77 7.14 -8.20
C GLY A 119 -12.95 7.99 -8.70
N PRO A 120 -14.21 7.56 -8.49
CA PRO A 120 -15.38 8.30 -8.96
C PRO A 120 -15.49 9.70 -8.34
N ASP A 121 -15.24 9.80 -7.03
CA ASP A 121 -15.32 11.06 -6.29
C ASP A 121 -14.31 12.11 -6.76
N LEU A 122 -13.12 11.67 -7.20
CA LEU A 122 -12.08 12.57 -7.67
C LEU A 122 -12.49 13.40 -8.90
N ILE A 123 -13.32 12.84 -9.78
CA ILE A 123 -13.72 13.50 -11.05
C ILE A 123 -15.16 13.99 -10.97
N SER A 124 -16.08 13.18 -10.44
CA SER A 124 -17.51 13.51 -10.41
C SER A 124 -17.83 14.76 -9.59
N GLN A 125 -17.13 14.97 -8.47
CA GLN A 125 -17.32 16.16 -7.63
C GLN A 125 -16.90 17.44 -8.36
N ASP A 126 -15.78 17.40 -9.08
CA ASP A 126 -15.29 18.55 -9.85
C ASP A 126 -16.25 18.92 -10.99
N LEU A 127 -16.87 17.93 -11.63
CA LEU A 127 -17.87 18.14 -12.67
C LEU A 127 -19.18 18.67 -12.08
N ARG A 128 -19.67 18.08 -10.98
CA ARG A 128 -20.91 18.49 -10.30
C ARG A 128 -20.90 19.95 -9.87
N PHE A 129 -19.75 20.44 -9.39
CA PHE A 129 -19.60 21.82 -8.91
C PHE A 129 -18.98 22.76 -9.94
N ASN A 130 -18.82 22.35 -11.21
CA ASN A 130 -18.16 23.11 -12.27
C ASN A 130 -16.78 23.68 -11.85
N ALA A 131 -16.05 22.96 -11.00
CA ALA A 131 -14.79 23.42 -10.45
C ALA A 131 -13.67 23.52 -11.51
N MET A 132 -13.82 22.82 -12.63
CA MET A 132 -12.84 22.85 -13.74
C MET A 132 -12.64 24.26 -14.31
N SER A 133 -13.70 25.08 -14.40
CA SER A 133 -13.57 26.47 -14.87
C SER A 133 -12.72 27.31 -13.92
N LEU A 134 -12.87 27.09 -12.61
CA LEU A 134 -12.08 27.76 -11.58
C LEU A 134 -10.61 27.30 -11.58
N TYR A 135 -10.34 26.03 -11.85
CA TYR A 135 -8.97 25.53 -12.00
C TYR A 135 -8.27 26.17 -13.21
N PHE A 136 -8.95 26.26 -14.36
CA PHE A 136 -8.37 26.80 -15.59
C PHE A 136 -8.39 28.33 -15.69
N ALA A 137 -9.13 29.02 -14.83
CA ALA A 137 -9.00 30.47 -14.64
C ALA A 137 -7.65 30.84 -13.99
N ARG A 138 -7.00 29.89 -13.31
CA ARG A 138 -5.65 30.01 -12.78
C ARG A 138 -4.66 29.44 -13.81
N PRO A 139 -3.36 29.79 -13.75
CA PRO A 139 -2.38 29.26 -14.68
C PRO A 139 -2.08 27.77 -14.38
N VAL A 140 -3.03 26.86 -14.54
CA VAL A 140 -2.88 25.41 -14.34
C VAL A 140 -3.16 24.73 -15.68
N ARG A 141 -2.24 23.88 -16.17
CA ARG A 141 -2.45 23.17 -17.44
C ARG A 141 -3.36 21.96 -17.23
N ARG A 142 -4.01 21.49 -18.29
CA ARG A 142 -4.84 20.26 -18.27
C ARG A 142 -4.03 19.03 -17.82
N LEU A 143 -2.77 18.93 -18.27
CA LEU A 143 -1.85 17.87 -17.87
C LEU A 143 -1.52 17.94 -16.37
N ASP A 144 -1.33 19.14 -15.81
CA ASP A 144 -1.06 19.31 -14.37
C ASP A 144 -2.25 18.84 -13.53
N TYR A 145 -3.48 19.12 -14.00
CA TYR A 145 -4.71 18.65 -13.37
C TYR A 145 -4.82 17.13 -13.42
N PHE A 146 -4.66 16.53 -14.60
CA PHE A 146 -4.77 15.08 -14.80
C PHE A 146 -3.71 14.32 -14.00
N ALA A 147 -2.43 14.73 -14.08
CA ALA A 147 -1.35 14.18 -13.28
C ALA A 147 -1.60 14.38 -11.77
N GLY A 148 -2.20 15.50 -11.39
CA GLY A 148 -2.62 15.78 -10.02
C GLY A 148 -3.62 14.74 -9.50
N LYS A 149 -4.67 14.43 -10.28
CA LYS A 149 -5.70 13.45 -9.92
C LYS A 149 -5.17 12.02 -9.91
N LEU A 150 -4.39 11.63 -10.93
CA LEU A 150 -3.69 10.35 -10.95
C LEU A 150 -2.74 10.21 -9.75
N GLY A 151 -2.05 11.28 -9.38
CA GLY A 151 -1.18 11.31 -8.21
C GLY A 151 -1.91 11.04 -6.90
N VAL A 152 -3.21 11.36 -6.78
CA VAL A 152 -4.01 10.97 -5.61
C VAL A 152 -4.17 9.45 -5.56
N ILE A 153 -4.60 8.85 -6.67
CA ILE A 153 -4.79 7.39 -6.77
C ILE A 153 -3.46 6.67 -6.53
N ALA A 154 -2.39 7.13 -7.18
CA ALA A 154 -1.06 6.56 -7.03
C ALA A 154 -0.53 6.64 -5.59
N ALA A 155 -0.79 7.73 -4.86
CA ALA A 155 -0.38 7.85 -3.47
C ALA A 155 -1.10 6.82 -2.58
N TYR A 156 -2.40 6.63 -2.77
CA TYR A 156 -3.17 5.66 -1.97
C TYR A 156 -2.86 4.20 -2.32
N LEU A 157 -2.82 3.89 -3.61
CA LEU A 157 -2.43 2.56 -4.08
C LEU A 157 -0.99 2.23 -3.66
N GLY A 158 -0.07 3.18 -3.82
CA GLY A 158 1.29 3.03 -3.35
C GLY A 158 1.36 2.78 -1.85
N ALA A 159 0.57 3.49 -1.05
CA ALA A 159 0.51 3.25 0.40
C ALA A 159 -0.01 1.83 0.73
N ILE A 160 -1.11 1.39 0.11
CA ILE A 160 -1.70 0.05 0.36
C ILE A 160 -0.81 -1.09 -0.13
N MET A 161 -0.03 -0.89 -1.19
CA MET A 161 0.86 -1.93 -1.72
C MET A 161 2.20 -1.94 -0.98
N VAL A 162 2.80 -0.78 -0.74
CA VAL A 162 4.16 -0.70 -0.19
C VAL A 162 4.19 -0.86 1.33
N VAL A 163 3.32 -0.17 2.08
CA VAL A 163 3.39 -0.17 3.55
C VAL A 163 3.15 -1.58 4.12
N PRO A 164 2.12 -2.32 3.71
CA PRO A 164 1.86 -3.66 4.21
C PRO A 164 2.93 -4.69 3.79
N VAL A 165 3.51 -4.57 2.59
CA VAL A 165 4.67 -5.38 2.16
C VAL A 165 5.86 -5.17 3.10
N LEU A 166 6.21 -3.90 3.38
CA LEU A 166 7.32 -3.56 4.25
C LEU A 166 7.08 -4.02 5.69
N LEU A 167 5.85 -3.88 6.20
CA LEU A 167 5.47 -4.39 7.51
C LEU A 167 5.61 -5.91 7.59
N ALA A 168 5.06 -6.63 6.61
CA ALA A 168 5.10 -8.09 6.59
C ALA A 168 6.53 -8.63 6.52
N PHE A 169 7.34 -8.06 5.62
CA PHE A 169 8.74 -8.44 5.47
C PHE A 169 9.57 -8.08 6.71
N GLY A 170 9.40 -6.87 7.24
CA GLY A 170 10.14 -6.39 8.40
C GLY A 170 9.89 -7.21 9.65
N ILE A 171 8.62 -7.52 9.95
CA ILE A 171 8.26 -8.36 11.10
C ILE A 171 8.73 -9.79 10.89
N GLY A 172 8.49 -10.38 9.70
CA GLY A 172 8.94 -11.74 9.40
C GLY A 172 10.46 -11.90 9.51
N PHE A 173 11.22 -10.91 9.01
CA PHE A 173 12.68 -10.90 9.14
C PHE A 173 13.13 -10.78 10.60
N ALA A 174 12.58 -9.82 11.36
CA ALA A 174 12.98 -9.55 12.73
C ALA A 174 12.83 -10.76 13.66
N PHE A 175 11.77 -11.55 13.47
CA PHE A 175 11.49 -12.73 14.30
C PHE A 175 12.08 -14.04 13.74
N SER A 176 12.60 -14.05 12.51
CA SER A 176 13.26 -15.25 11.97
C SER A 176 14.61 -15.56 12.63
N LEU A 177 15.20 -14.60 13.36
CA LEU A 177 16.43 -14.73 14.18
C LEU A 177 17.65 -15.34 13.44
N ASP A 178 17.61 -15.41 12.11
CA ASP A 178 18.68 -15.90 11.24
C ASP A 178 19.05 -14.82 10.20
N PRO A 179 20.28 -14.26 10.23
CA PRO A 179 20.73 -13.25 9.28
C PRO A 179 20.72 -13.71 7.82
N LEU A 180 20.79 -15.03 7.56
CA LEU A 180 20.78 -15.58 6.20
C LEU A 180 19.43 -15.39 5.50
N VAL A 181 18.34 -15.20 6.26
CA VAL A 181 16.99 -15.02 5.70
C VAL A 181 16.96 -13.85 4.74
N PHE A 182 17.58 -12.72 5.08
CA PHE A 182 17.62 -11.56 4.20
C PHE A 182 18.31 -11.85 2.87
N ARG A 183 19.44 -12.58 2.90
CA ARG A 183 20.19 -12.94 1.69
C ARG A 183 19.38 -13.83 0.75
N ASP A 184 18.53 -14.69 1.30
CA ASP A 184 17.74 -15.64 0.50
C ASP A 184 16.42 -15.04 0.01
N THR A 185 15.86 -14.06 0.72
CA THR A 185 14.49 -13.56 0.47
C THR A 185 14.42 -12.11 -0.02
N TRP A 186 15.52 -11.34 -0.08
CA TRP A 186 15.48 -9.95 -0.58
C TRP A 186 14.87 -9.81 -1.98
N ARG A 187 15.01 -10.85 -2.83
CA ARG A 187 14.40 -10.90 -4.16
C ARG A 187 12.87 -10.87 -4.09
N VAL A 188 12.28 -11.53 -3.10
CA VAL A 188 10.83 -11.53 -2.87
C VAL A 188 10.35 -10.13 -2.49
N LEU A 189 11.10 -9.43 -1.64
CA LEU A 189 10.80 -8.05 -1.28
C LEU A 189 10.84 -7.12 -2.49
N VAL A 190 11.93 -7.16 -3.26
CA VAL A 190 12.08 -6.32 -4.46
C VAL A 190 11.01 -6.64 -5.50
N ALA A 191 10.71 -7.93 -5.73
CA ALA A 191 9.64 -8.34 -6.63
C ALA A 191 8.26 -7.84 -6.17
N SER A 192 7.97 -7.90 -4.86
CA SER A 192 6.70 -7.40 -4.30
C SER A 192 6.56 -5.88 -4.44
N LEU A 193 7.65 -5.13 -4.23
CA LEU A 193 7.68 -3.69 -4.44
C LEU A 193 7.53 -3.32 -5.93
N ALA A 194 8.21 -4.06 -6.82
CA ALA A 194 8.08 -3.89 -8.25
C ALA A 194 6.65 -4.19 -8.72
N TYR A 195 6.04 -5.25 -8.21
CA TYR A 195 4.63 -5.57 -8.45
C TYR A 195 3.71 -4.43 -8.01
N GLY A 196 3.90 -3.89 -6.81
CA GLY A 196 3.15 -2.72 -6.33
C GLY A 196 3.33 -1.50 -7.24
N ALA A 197 4.54 -1.25 -7.73
CA ALA A 197 4.79 -0.18 -8.70
C ALA A 197 4.05 -0.40 -10.02
N VAL A 198 4.03 -1.64 -10.53
CA VAL A 198 3.27 -2.00 -11.74
C VAL A 198 1.77 -1.74 -11.54
N VAL A 199 1.20 -2.16 -10.41
CA VAL A 199 -0.22 -1.92 -10.08
C VAL A 199 -0.55 -0.43 -10.01
N VAL A 200 0.33 0.38 -9.41
CA VAL A 200 0.17 1.83 -9.35
C VAL A 200 0.22 2.47 -10.74
N LEU A 201 1.14 2.03 -11.59
CA LEU A 201 1.28 2.54 -12.96
C LEU A 201 0.10 2.13 -13.84
N SER A 202 -0.37 0.89 -13.73
CA SER A 202 -1.50 0.37 -14.52
C SER A 202 -2.83 1.03 -14.17
N ALA A 203 -2.98 1.55 -12.94
CA ALA A 203 -4.19 2.25 -12.53
C ALA A 203 -4.39 3.61 -13.25
N GLY A 204 -3.34 4.15 -13.89
CA GLY A 204 -3.37 5.43 -14.59
C GLY A 204 -3.38 5.33 -16.12
N THR A 205 -3.32 4.12 -16.68
CA THR A 205 -3.35 3.84 -18.13
C THR A 205 -4.69 3.26 -18.54
#